data_AF-A0A7J8QZV6-F1
#
_entry.id   AF-A0A7J8QZV6-F1
#
_cell.length_a   1.000
_cell.length_b   1.000
_cell.length_c   1.000
_cell.angle_alpha   90.00
_cell.angle_beta   90.00
_cell.angle_gamma   90.00
#
_symmetry.space_group_name_H-M   'P 1'
#
loop_
_entity.id
_entity.type
_entity.pdbx_description
1 polymer ?
#
loop_
_entity_poly.entity_id
_entity_poly.type
_entity_poly.pdbx_seq_one_letter_code
_entity_poly.pdbx_strand_id
1 'polypeptide(L)' 'MEIEGLFVIPLQSNVTGSRYSYTWMSLVQENGWHVLLDATALGTKEMETLRLSLFDPDFHICSFFRVFFL' A
#
# COMPACT_ATOMS: atom_id res chain seq x y z
N MET A 1 -22.08 -2.49 11.57
CA MET A 1 -21.74 -1.68 10.39
C MET A 1 -21.35 -2.67 9.32
N GLU A 2 -22.09 -2.71 8.22
CA GLU A 2 -21.68 -3.48 7.05
C GLU A 2 -20.46 -2.80 6.42
N ILE A 3 -19.55 -3.62 5.90
CA ILE A 3 -18.31 -3.16 5.30
C ILE A 3 -18.64 -2.81 3.85
N GLU A 4 -18.53 -1.53 3.48
CA GLU A 4 -19.07 -1.03 2.21
C GLU A 4 -18.15 -1.22 0.99
N GLY A 5 -16.90 -1.64 1.19
CA GLY A 5 -16.01 -2.00 0.07
C GLY A 5 -14.54 -2.14 0.41
N LEU A 6 -13.76 -2.47 -0.62
CA LEU A 6 -12.29 -2.56 -0.59
C LEU A 6 -11.69 -1.40 -1.39
N PHE A 7 -10.86 -0.60 -0.74
CA PHE A 7 -10.13 0.50 -1.37
C PHE A 7 -8.66 0.13 -1.53
N VAL A 8 -8.14 0.29 -2.75
CA VAL A 8 -6.75 -0.07 -3.09
C VAL A 8 -5.91 1.18 -3.22
N ILE A 9 -4.82 1.25 -2.45
CA ILE A 9 -3.86 2.36 -2.49
C ILE A 9 -2.52 1.86 -3.02
N PRO A 10 -2.13 2.23 -4.26
CA PRO A 10 -0.77 1.99 -4.72
C PRO A 10 0.19 2.91 -3.97
N LEU A 11 1.27 2.37 -3.40
CA LEU A 11 2.31 3.17 -2.76
C LEU A 11 3.14 3.94 -3.78
N GLN A 12 3.25 3.39 -4.99
CA GLN A 12 3.93 4.00 -6.11
C GLN A 12 3.23 3.63 -7.42
N SER A 13 3.05 4.62 -8.30
CA SER A 13 2.56 4.40 -9.65
C SER A 13 3.59 3.63 -10.49
N ASN A 14 3.17 2.53 -11.12
CA ASN A 14 3.99 1.81 -12.09
C ASN A 14 4.25 2.58 -13.39
N VAL A 15 3.46 3.61 -13.69
CA VAL A 15 3.56 4.40 -14.92
C VAL A 15 4.45 5.62 -14.74
N THR A 16 4.25 6.35 -13.63
CA THR A 16 4.91 7.65 -13.40
C THR A 16 5.96 7.62 -12.29
N GLY A 17 6.01 6.54 -11.49
CA GLY A 17 6.86 6.48 -10.29
C GLY A 17 6.40 7.38 -9.14
N SER A 18 5.29 8.10 -9.30
CA SER A 18 4.74 8.99 -8.26
C SER A 18 4.29 8.20 -7.04
N ARG A 19 4.59 8.71 -5.84
CA ARG A 19 4.20 8.08 -4.57
C ARG A 19 2.93 8.69 -4.01
N TYR A 20 2.11 7.87 -3.38
CA TYR A 20 0.86 8.29 -2.76
C TYR A 20 1.01 8.40 -1.23
N SER A 21 0.26 9.31 -0.62
CA SER A 21 0.31 9.52 0.83
C SER A 21 -0.49 8.45 1.58
N TYR A 22 0.05 7.98 2.70
CA TYR A 22 -0.65 7.09 3.63
C TYR A 22 -1.87 7.74 4.31
N THR A 23 -2.02 9.06 4.25
CA THR A 23 -3.20 9.77 4.80
C THR A 23 -4.52 9.27 4.24
N TRP A 24 -4.52 8.74 3.01
CA TRP A 24 -5.71 8.13 2.40
C TRP A 24 -6.19 6.89 3.16
N MET A 25 -5.29 6.15 3.80
CA MET A 25 -5.64 4.95 4.57
C MET A 25 -6.54 5.31 5.75
N SER A 26 -6.16 6.29 6.57
CA SER A 26 -6.96 6.73 7.72
C SER A 26 -8.33 7.23 7.29
N LEU A 27 -8.39 8.04 6.23
CA LEU A 27 -9.65 8.55 5.70
C LEU A 27 -10.59 7.41 5.29
N VAL A 28 -10.07 6.40 4.60
CA VAL A 28 -10.87 5.27 4.10
C VAL A 28 -11.36 4.39 5.26
N GLN A 29 -10.47 4.09 6.22
CA GLN A 29 -10.83 3.30 7.42
C GLN A 29 -11.87 4.02 8.28
N GLU A 30 -11.76 5.35 8.45
CA GLU A 30 -12.75 6.19 9.14
C GLU A 30 -14.12 6.15 8.46
N ASN A 31 -14.17 5.91 7.14
CA ASN A 31 -15.41 5.73 6.37
C ASN A 31 -15.93 4.28 6.39
N GLY A 32 -15.27 3.35 7.09
CA GLY A 32 -15.72 1.97 7.25
C GLY A 32 -15.34 1.02 6.10
N TRP A 33 -14.40 1.44 5.25
CA TRP A 33 -13.90 0.62 4.13
C TRP A 33 -12.63 -0.11 4.54
N HIS A 34 -12.41 -1.29 3.97
CA HIS A 34 -11.13 -1.98 4.08
C HIS A 34 -10.10 -1.34 3.17
N VAL A 35 -8.86 -1.25 3.65
CA VAL A 35 -7.71 -0.76 2.87
C VAL A 35 -6.81 -1.91 2.46
N LEU A 36 -6.55 -2.00 1.16
CA LEU A 36 -5.49 -2.81 0.59
C LEU A 36 -4.35 -1.91 0.11
N LEU A 37 -3.17 -2.12 0.66
CA LEU A 37 -1.96 -1.39 0.29
C LEU A 37 -1.20 -2.15 -0.79
N ASP A 38 -1.05 -1.54 -1.98
CA ASP A 38 -0.30 -2.10 -3.10
C ASP A 38 1.15 -1.60 -3.10
N ALA A 39 2.05 -2.47 -2.64
CA ALA A 39 3.49 -2.28 -2.60
C ALA A 39 4.22 -2.97 -3.76
N THR A 40 3.53 -3.45 -4.79
CA THR A 40 4.14 -4.21 -5.90
C THR A 40 5.11 -3.39 -6.76
N ALA A 41 4.92 -2.07 -6.80
CA ALA A 41 5.77 -1.16 -7.55
C ALA A 41 7.05 -0.74 -6.80
N LEU A 42 7.10 -0.93 -5.47
CA LEU A 42 8.22 -0.50 -4.64
C LEU A 42 9.46 -1.38 -4.83
N GLY A 43 10.64 -0.77 -4.72
CA GLY A 43 11.91 -1.46 -4.67
C GLY A 43 12.23 -2.05 -3.29
N THR A 44 13.22 -2.96 -3.27
CA THR A 44 13.66 -3.70 -2.08
C THR A 44 14.01 -2.81 -0.89
N LYS A 45 14.76 -1.73 -1.12
CA LYS A 45 15.15 -0.78 -0.06
C LYS A 45 13.95 -0.04 0.55
N GLU A 46 12.93 0.22 -0.26
CA GLU A 46 11.73 0.93 0.18
C GLU A 46 10.80 -0.01 0.96
N MET A 47 10.79 -1.30 0.61
CA MET A 47 10.10 -2.35 1.37
C MET A 47 10.69 -2.55 2.77
N GLU A 48 12.02 -2.44 2.94
CA GLU A 48 12.64 -2.45 4.28
C GLU A 48 12.29 -1.20 5.08
N THR A 49 12.11 -0.06 4.40
CA THR A 49 11.81 1.24 5.04
C THR A 49 10.31 1.45 5.25
N LEU A 50 9.46 0.63 4.64
CA LEU A 50 8.04 0.52 4.94
C LEU A 50 7.94 0.15 6.41
N ARG A 51 7.81 1.18 7.25
CA ARG A 51 7.55 1.06 8.67
C ARG A 51 6.13 0.52 8.80
N LEU A 52 5.97 -0.79 8.57
CA LEU A 52 4.74 -1.55 8.80
C LEU A 52 4.25 -1.40 10.25
N SER A 53 5.12 -0.92 11.15
CA SER A 53 4.76 -0.55 12.52
C SER A 53 4.03 0.79 12.67
N LEU A 54 4.00 1.65 11.64
CA LEU A 54 3.32 2.96 11.67
C LEU A 54 1.91 2.93 11.05
N PHE A 55 1.62 1.92 10.23
CA PHE A 55 0.39 1.85 9.44
C PHE A 55 -0.16 0.42 9.46
N ASP A 56 -1.44 0.27 9.79
CA ASP A 56 -2.13 -1.02 9.94
C ASP A 56 -3.30 -1.11 8.93
N PRO A 57 -3.02 -1.33 7.64
CA PRO A 57 -4.07 -1.60 6.67
C PRO A 57 -4.58 -3.04 6.83
N ASP A 58 -5.81 -3.29 6.37
CA ASP A 58 -6.44 -4.60 6.45
C ASP A 58 -5.71 -5.65 5.59
N PHE A 59 -5.15 -5.23 4.45
CA PHE A 59 -4.44 -6.10 3.52
C PHE A 59 -3.20 -5.42 2.93
N HIS A 60 -2.17 -6.22 2.66
CA HIS A 60 -0.98 -5.79 1.91
C HIS A 60 -0.71 -6.74 0.76
N ILE A 61 -0.42 -6.18 -0.42
CA ILE A 61 0.13 -6.94 -1.54
C ILE A 61 1.51 -6.41 -1.89
N CYS A 62 2.43 -7.32 -2.19
CA CYS A 62 3.80 -6.97 -2.56
C CYS A 62 4.33 -7.99 -3.57
N SER A 63 5.30 -7.57 -4.39
CA SER A 63 5.91 -8.43 -5.41
C SER A 63 7.40 -8.60 -5.12
N PHE A 64 7.82 -9.84 -4.91
CA PHE A 64 9.25 -10.20 -4.79
C PHE A 64 9.93 -10.36 -6.15
N PHE A 65 9.23 -10.07 -7.26
CA PHE A 65 9.73 -10.32 -8.61
C PHE A 65 10.77 -9.29 -9.06
N ARG A 66 10.76 -8.08 -8.49
CA ARG A 66 11.76 -7.02 -8.78
C ARG A 66 13.04 -7.14 -7.94
N VAL A 67 13.25 -8.28 -7.28
CA VAL A 67 14.41 -8.54 -6.39
C VAL A 67 15.57 -9.23 -7.13
N PHE A 68 15.36 -9.76 -8.34
CA PHE A 68 16.29 -10.72 -8.97
C PHE A 68 17.03 -10.28 -10.25
N PHE A 69 17.19 -8.99 -10.51
CA PHE A 69 18.13 -8.53 -11.54
C PHE A 69 19.19 -7.62 -10.94
N LEU A 70 20.20 -8.26 -10.33
CA LEU A 70 21.52 -7.72 -10.05
C LEU A 70 22.54 -8.67 -10.67
#